data_AF-A0A841HK22-F1
#
_entry.id   AF-A0A841HK22-F1
#
_cell.length_a   1.000
_cell.length_b   1.000
_cell.length_c   1.000
_cell.angle_alpha   90.00
_cell.angle_beta   90.00
_cell.angle_gamma   90.00
#
_symmetry.space_group_name_H-M   'P 1'
#
loop_
_entity.id
_entity.type
_entity.pdbx_description
1 polymer ?
#
loop_
_entity_poly.entity_id
_entity_poly.type
_entity_poly.pdbx_seq_one_letter_code
_entity_poly.pdbx_strand_id
1 'polypeptide(L)'
;MTAENTTAENTTAENAHLMTELSIVRDGRYYRYEGYCYERLADAVAYAAVVRARQARPVEPVAEQLTSVDVPNAVDGLSVTDHLLMFELAITFENGSFVFNGFRYDRLVDAANYARLIR
;
A
#
# COMPACT_ATOMS: atom_id res chain seq x y z
N MET A 1 -6.86 3.27 41.83
CA MET A 1 -6.97 2.42 40.62
C MET A 1 -7.57 3.28 39.52
N THR A 2 -6.73 3.89 38.67
CA THR A 2 -7.14 4.73 37.54
C THR A 2 -5.94 4.88 36.60
N ALA A 3 -5.60 3.83 35.83
CA ALA A 3 -4.49 3.86 34.87
C ALA A 3 -4.91 3.38 33.46
N GLU A 4 -6.20 3.13 33.25
CA GLU A 4 -6.70 2.40 32.06
C GLU A 4 -7.22 3.33 30.96
N ASN A 5 -7.54 4.59 31.29
CA ASN A 5 -8.15 5.53 30.35
C ASN A 5 -7.14 6.33 29.52
N THR A 6 -5.93 6.56 30.04
CA THR A 6 -4.94 7.43 29.39
C THR A 6 -4.41 6.83 28.09
N THR A 7 -4.29 5.51 27.99
CA THR A 7 -3.75 4.86 26.78
C THR A 7 -4.70 4.97 25.59
N ALA A 8 -6.01 4.78 25.79
CA ALA A 8 -7.00 4.84 24.72
C ALA A 8 -7.23 6.27 24.18
N GLU A 9 -7.18 7.27 25.07
CA GLU A 9 -7.28 8.67 24.70
C GLU A 9 -6.06 9.13 23.90
N ASN A 10 -4.85 8.69 24.29
CA ASN A 10 -3.61 9.06 23.62
C ASN A 10 -3.53 8.45 22.20
N THR A 11 -3.87 7.17 22.05
CA THR A 11 -3.90 6.52 20.73
C THR A 11 -4.93 7.17 19.80
N THR A 12 -6.06 7.66 20.33
CA THR A 12 -7.07 8.36 19.51
C THR A 12 -6.58 9.72 19.04
N ALA A 13 -5.90 10.47 19.91
CA ALA A 13 -5.30 11.76 19.58
C ALA A 13 -4.15 11.63 18.57
N GLU A 14 -3.26 10.65 18.76
CA GLU A 14 -2.18 10.33 17.81
C GLU A 14 -2.73 9.91 16.45
N ASN A 15 -3.77 9.08 16.44
CA ASN A 15 -4.46 8.67 15.21
C ASN A 15 -5.07 9.87 14.47
N ALA A 16 -5.73 10.79 15.18
CA ALA A 16 -6.30 11.99 14.58
C ALA A 16 -5.21 12.93 14.01
N HIS A 17 -4.06 13.00 14.69
CA HIS A 17 -2.90 13.75 14.21
C HIS A 17 -2.33 13.14 12.92
N LEU A 18 -2.11 11.82 12.89
CA LEU A 18 -1.65 11.09 11.70
C LEU A 18 -2.62 11.23 10.53
N MET A 19 -3.92 11.18 10.78
CA MET A 19 -4.92 11.40 9.74
C MET A 19 -4.85 12.80 9.13
N THR A 20 -4.63 13.80 9.96
CA THR A 20 -4.49 15.20 9.50
C THR A 20 -3.18 15.39 8.72
N GLU A 21 -2.08 14.87 9.24
CA GLU A 21 -0.75 14.99 8.62
C GLU A 21 -0.69 14.26 7.27
N LEU A 22 -1.31 13.09 7.18
CA LEU A 22 -1.31 12.24 5.99
C LEU A 22 -2.54 12.45 5.12
N SER A 23 -3.38 13.47 5.35
CA SER A 23 -4.60 13.72 4.57
C SER A 23 -5.51 12.49 4.43
N ILE A 24 -5.60 11.66 5.47
CA ILE A 24 -6.45 10.49 5.52
C ILE A 24 -7.84 10.90 6.01
N VAL A 25 -8.86 10.69 5.18
CA VAL A 25 -10.25 11.01 5.48
C VAL A 25 -10.96 9.77 5.99
N ARG A 26 -11.59 9.82 7.16
CA ARG A 26 -12.45 8.72 7.60
C ARG A 26 -13.81 8.82 6.90
N ASP A 27 -14.17 7.76 6.19
CA ASP A 27 -15.45 7.58 5.53
C ASP A 27 -16.26 6.47 6.21
N GLY A 28 -16.90 6.84 7.32
CA GLY A 28 -17.66 5.90 8.16
C GLY A 28 -16.77 4.84 8.83
N ARG A 29 -16.82 3.61 8.30
CA ARG A 29 -16.01 2.46 8.77
C ARG A 29 -14.66 2.34 8.06
N TYR A 30 -14.51 3.00 6.91
CA TYR A 30 -13.30 2.97 6.11
C TYR A 30 -12.49 4.27 6.27
N TYR A 31 -11.22 4.20 5.92
CA TYR A 31 -10.27 5.31 5.89
C TYR A 31 -9.85 5.51 4.45
N ARG A 32 -9.79 6.75 3.99
CA ARG A 32 -9.56 7.09 2.60
C ARG A 32 -8.29 7.92 2.46
N TYR A 33 -7.40 7.56 1.54
CA TYR A 33 -6.18 8.30 1.26
C TYR A 33 -5.94 8.32 -0.25
N GLU A 34 -5.82 9.50 -0.86
CA GLU A 34 -5.54 9.67 -2.30
C GLU A 34 -6.44 8.83 -3.22
N GLY A 35 -7.72 8.66 -2.87
CA GLY A 35 -8.70 7.87 -3.63
C GLY A 35 -8.81 6.39 -3.25
N TYR A 36 -7.94 5.88 -2.37
CA TYR A 36 -7.95 4.49 -1.89
C TYR A 36 -8.71 4.36 -0.57
N CYS A 37 -9.46 3.27 -0.40
CA CYS A 37 -10.21 2.95 0.82
C CYS A 37 -9.55 1.82 1.62
N TYR A 38 -9.49 1.97 2.93
CA TYR A 38 -8.86 1.05 3.87
C TYR A 38 -9.81 0.74 5.02
N GLU A 39 -9.84 -0.50 5.50
CA GLU A 39 -10.66 -0.87 6.66
C GLU A 39 -10.06 -0.41 7.98
N ARG A 40 -8.73 -0.25 8.03
CA ARG A 40 -7.98 0.11 9.23
C ARG A 40 -7.14 1.35 8.97
N LEU A 41 -7.10 2.24 9.95
CA LEU A 41 -6.27 3.43 9.89
C LEU A 41 -4.78 3.09 9.76
N ALA A 42 -4.31 2.05 10.46
CA ALA A 42 -2.93 1.62 10.41
C ALA A 42 -2.45 1.30 8.98
N ASP A 43 -3.33 0.71 8.16
CA ASP A 43 -3.02 0.35 6.77
C ASP A 43 -2.92 1.61 5.90
N ALA A 44 -3.86 2.56 6.07
CA ALA A 44 -3.83 3.85 5.39
C ALA A 44 -2.58 4.68 5.75
N VAL A 45 -2.20 4.68 7.04
CA VAL A 45 -1.01 5.38 7.55
C VAL A 45 0.27 4.77 7.00
N ALA A 46 0.40 3.44 7.01
CA ALA A 46 1.56 2.74 6.47
C ALA A 46 1.76 3.04 4.98
N TYR A 47 0.67 3.01 4.21
CA TYR A 47 0.70 3.35 2.79
C TYR A 47 1.11 4.81 2.55
N ALA A 48 0.48 5.75 3.26
CA ALA A 48 0.80 7.18 3.13
C ALA A 48 2.26 7.50 3.54
N ALA A 49 2.80 6.82 4.56
CA ALA A 49 4.20 6.95 4.94
C ALA A 49 5.16 6.51 3.83
N VAL A 50 4.86 5.41 3.14
CA VAL A 50 5.66 4.92 1.99
C VAL A 50 5.59 5.87 0.80
N VAL A 51 4.39 6.39 0.48
CA VAL A 51 4.20 7.35 -0.61
C VAL A 51 4.98 8.64 -0.33
N ARG A 52 4.88 9.17 0.89
CA ARG A 52 5.57 10.40 1.30
C ARG A 52 7.10 10.23 1.33
N ALA A 53 7.60 9.08 1.79
CA ALA A 53 9.03 8.76 1.77
C ALA A 53 9.61 8.71 0.34
N ARG A 54 8.80 8.33 -0.65
CA ARG A 54 9.18 8.36 -2.08
C ARG A 54 9.17 9.79 -2.65
N GLN A 55 8.18 10.60 -2.30
CA GLN A 55 8.12 12.01 -2.71
C GLN A 55 9.24 12.86 -2.10
N ALA A 56 9.74 12.50 -0.91
CA ALA A 56 10.84 13.19 -0.24
C ALA A 56 12.24 12.87 -0.80
N ARG A 57 12.37 11.86 -1.68
CA ARG A 57 13.63 11.66 -2.43
C ARG A 57 13.65 12.65 -3.60
N PRO A 58 14.63 13.57 -3.67
CA PRO A 58 14.86 14.35 -4.87
C PRO A 58 15.33 13.37 -5.94
N VAL A 59 14.46 13.08 -6.90
CA VAL A 59 14.84 12.32 -8.09
C VAL A 59 15.61 13.29 -8.97
N GLU A 60 16.91 13.06 -9.16
CA GLU A 60 17.63 13.67 -10.27
C GLU A 60 16.90 13.31 -11.57
N PRO A 61 16.76 14.25 -12.54
CA PRO A 61 15.97 14.03 -13.72
C PRO A 61 16.77 13.16 -14.71
N VAL A 62 16.80 11.85 -14.47
CA VAL A 62 17.00 10.88 -15.56
C VAL A 62 15.63 10.63 -16.16
N ALA A 63 15.45 11.18 -17.36
CA ALA A 63 14.31 10.93 -18.22
C ALA A 63 14.22 9.43 -18.53
N GLU A 64 13.35 8.72 -17.82
CA GLU A 64 12.80 7.44 -18.29
C GLU A 64 11.45 7.18 -17.60
N GLN A 65 10.42 7.74 -18.22
CA GLN A 65 9.27 6.95 -18.64
C GLN A 65 8.70 5.97 -17.60
N LEU A 66 8.25 6.47 -16.45
CA LEU A 66 7.24 5.79 -15.64
C LEU A 66 6.03 6.71 -15.54
N THR A 67 5.26 6.59 -16.62
CA THR A 67 3.79 6.63 -16.69
C THR A 67 3.09 6.94 -15.38
N SER A 68 2.14 7.89 -15.46
CA SER A 68 0.91 7.86 -14.67
C SER A 68 0.65 6.43 -14.22
N VAL A 69 0.74 6.19 -12.92
CA VAL A 69 0.31 4.92 -12.34
C VAL A 69 -1.19 4.93 -12.54
N ASP A 70 -1.61 4.52 -13.72
CA ASP A 70 -2.93 3.98 -13.99
C ASP A 70 -2.98 2.75 -13.09
N VAL A 71 -3.43 3.00 -11.87
CA VAL A 71 -3.64 2.01 -10.83
C VAL A 71 -4.56 1.01 -11.50
N PRO A 72 -4.09 -0.21 -11.84
CA PRO A 72 -4.98 -1.18 -12.44
C PRO A 72 -6.05 -1.41 -11.39
N ASN A 73 -7.23 -0.94 -11.76
CA ASN A 73 -8.53 -1.20 -11.21
C ASN A 73 -8.48 -2.41 -10.27
N ALA A 74 -8.78 -2.18 -9.00
CA ALA A 74 -8.88 -3.19 -7.96
C ALA A 74 -9.36 -4.50 -8.59
N VAL A 75 -8.43 -5.44 -8.77
CA VAL A 75 -8.80 -6.79 -9.16
C VAL A 75 -9.61 -7.29 -7.99
N ASP A 76 -10.92 -7.43 -8.16
CA ASP A 76 -11.84 -7.94 -7.14
C ASP A 76 -11.21 -9.16 -6.45
N GLY A 77 -10.64 -8.96 -5.24
CA GLY A 77 -10.11 -10.04 -4.40
C GLY A 77 -8.62 -10.06 -4.04
N LEU A 78 -7.76 -9.12 -4.50
CA LEU A 78 -6.37 -9.05 -3.99
C LEU A 78 -6.31 -8.39 -2.60
N SER A 79 -5.81 -9.12 -1.61
CA SER A 79 -5.62 -8.64 -0.24
C SER A 79 -4.42 -7.69 -0.15
N VAL A 80 -4.35 -6.87 0.90
CA VAL A 80 -3.16 -6.06 1.24
C VAL A 80 -1.91 -6.92 1.34
N THR A 81 -2.05 -8.16 1.84
CA THR A 81 -0.95 -9.13 1.88
C THR A 81 -0.44 -9.48 0.48
N ASP A 82 -1.34 -9.57 -0.49
CA ASP A 82 -1.01 -9.88 -1.87
C ASP A 82 -0.29 -8.70 -2.54
N HIS A 83 -0.75 -7.47 -2.29
CA HIS A 83 -0.08 -6.26 -2.78
C HIS A 83 1.31 -6.07 -2.18
N LEU A 84 1.49 -6.33 -0.87
CA LEU A 84 2.80 -6.30 -0.22
C LEU A 84 3.73 -7.36 -0.80
N LEU A 85 3.21 -8.58 -1.05
CA LEU A 85 3.97 -9.68 -1.64
C LEU A 85 4.41 -9.35 -3.07
N MET A 86 3.51 -8.76 -3.87
CA MET A 86 3.83 -8.27 -5.22
C MET A 86 4.93 -7.22 -5.17
N PHE A 87 4.83 -6.28 -4.24
CA PHE A 87 5.80 -5.22 -4.07
C PHE A 87 7.17 -5.74 -3.62
N GLU A 88 7.20 -6.64 -2.63
CA GLU A 88 8.44 -7.24 -2.09
C GLU A 88 9.19 -8.05 -3.14
N LEU A 89 8.45 -8.73 -4.01
CA LEU A 89 8.99 -9.63 -5.03
C LEU A 89 9.08 -8.98 -6.41
N ALA A 90 8.83 -7.66 -6.53
CA ALA A 90 8.81 -6.94 -7.80
C ALA A 90 7.92 -7.62 -8.88
N ILE A 91 6.78 -8.17 -8.45
CA ILE A 91 5.76 -8.76 -9.30
C ILE A 91 4.78 -7.66 -9.70
N THR A 92 4.48 -7.57 -10.99
CA THR A 92 3.50 -6.63 -11.55
C THR A 92 2.25 -7.37 -11.97
N PHE A 93 1.12 -6.69 -12.12
CA PHE A 93 -0.10 -7.27 -12.67
C PHE A 93 -0.46 -6.52 -13.94
N GLU A 94 -0.40 -7.21 -15.07
CA GLU A 94 -0.62 -6.65 -16.40
C GLU A 94 -1.62 -7.52 -17.17
N ASN A 95 -2.65 -6.91 -17.76
CA ASN A 95 -3.64 -7.59 -18.61
C ASN A 95 -4.27 -8.86 -18.00
N GLY A 96 -4.49 -8.90 -16.68
CA GLY A 96 -5.09 -10.05 -16.02
C GLY A 96 -4.08 -11.13 -15.58
N SER A 97 -2.78 -10.92 -15.79
CA SER A 97 -1.72 -11.87 -15.42
C SER A 97 -0.68 -11.22 -14.51
N PHE A 98 -0.12 -11.99 -13.60
CA PHE A 98 1.00 -11.59 -12.75
C PHE A 98 2.31 -11.77 -13.51
N VAL A 99 3.11 -10.72 -13.62
CA VAL A 99 4.38 -10.72 -14.35
C VAL A 99 5.53 -10.59 -13.37
N PHE A 100 6.46 -11.54 -13.42
CA PHE A 100 7.68 -11.53 -12.63
C PHE A 100 8.88 -11.90 -13.49
N ASN A 101 9.87 -11.03 -13.54
CA ASN A 101 11.11 -11.20 -14.31
C ASN A 101 10.87 -11.59 -15.79
N GLY A 102 9.84 -11.02 -16.43
CA GLY A 102 9.46 -11.30 -17.81
C GLY A 102 8.59 -12.56 -18.02
N PHE A 103 8.33 -13.34 -16.97
CA PHE A 103 7.42 -14.49 -17.02
C PHE A 103 6.01 -14.09 -16.57
N ARG A 104 5.00 -14.59 -17.27
CA ARG A 104 3.58 -14.35 -16.96
C ARG A 104 2.99 -15.55 -16.22
N TYR A 105 2.19 -15.26 -15.21
CA TYR A 105 1.54 -16.23 -14.34
C TYR A 105 0.07 -15.87 -14.19
N ASP A 106 -0.78 -16.90 -14.14
CA ASP A 106 -2.21 -16.70 -13.94
C ASP A 106 -2.55 -16.41 -12.47
N ARG A 107 -1.66 -16.77 -11.54
CA ARG A 107 -1.84 -16.59 -10.09
C ARG A 107 -0.65 -15.93 -9.44
N LEU A 108 -0.93 -15.03 -8.50
CA LEU A 108 0.11 -14.39 -7.69
C LEU A 108 0.96 -15.40 -6.92
N VAL A 109 0.32 -16.45 -6.38
CA VAL A 109 1.00 -17.50 -5.62
C VAL A 109 2.07 -18.19 -6.47
N ASP A 110 1.82 -18.40 -7.77
CA ASP A 110 2.77 -19.03 -8.68
C ASP A 110 3.96 -18.10 -8.97
N ALA A 111 3.69 -16.83 -9.26
CA ALA A 111 4.72 -15.81 -9.44
C ALA A 111 5.58 -15.64 -8.17
N ALA A 112 4.95 -15.61 -7.00
CA ALA A 112 5.63 -15.45 -5.72
C ALA A 112 6.48 -16.66 -5.33
N ASN A 113 5.98 -17.88 -5.58
CA ASN A 113 6.74 -19.10 -5.36
C ASN A 113 7.98 -19.16 -6.27
N TYR A 114 7.83 -18.80 -7.54
CA TYR A 114 8.96 -18.75 -8.47
C TYR A 114 9.97 -17.66 -8.06
N ALA A 115 9.50 -16.48 -7.68
CA ALA A 115 10.35 -15.40 -7.18
C ALA A 115 11.15 -15.77 -5.93
N ARG A 116 10.56 -16.58 -5.03
CA ARG A 116 11.26 -17.12 -3.86
C ARG A 116 12.25 -18.23 -4.19
N LEU A 117 12.03 -18.97 -5.27
CA LEU A 117 12.91 -20.05 -5.69
C LEU A 117 14.21 -19.55 -6.34
N ILE A 118 14.14 -18.42 -7.04
CA ILE A 118 15.29 -17.86 -7.77
C ILE A 118 16.08 -16.80 -6.98
N ARG A 119 15.68 -16.53 -5.74
CA ARG A 119 16.31 -15.55 -4.83
C ARG A 119 17.23 -16.25 -3.84
#